data_AF-A0A7Y3A9M5-F1
#
_entry.id   AF-A0A7Y3A9M5-F1
#
_cell.length_a   1.000
_cell.length_b   1.000
_cell.length_c   1.000
_cell.angle_alpha   90.00
_cell.angle_beta   90.00
_cell.angle_gamma   90.00
#
_symmetry.space_group_name_H-M   'P 1'
#
loop_
_entity.id
_entity.type
_entity.pdbx_description
1 polymer ?
#
loop_
_entity_poly.entity_id
_entity_poly.type
_entity_poly.pdbx_seq_one_letter_code
_entity_poly.pdbx_strand_id
1 'polypeptide(L)'
;MKVLLLGSGGREHAIGWKLTQQPDVELVSVPGNPGLAELGEVIPDVDITNPDLVTGIAIGMGADLVVVGPEAPLAAGVVDRLVEADVTTFGPIAAGARLEASKAFAKDVMRKAGVPTGGSWTFTKLDDVVAHLE
;
A
#
# COMPACT_ATOMS: atom_id res chain seq x y z
N MET A 1 -21.11 1.79 5.41
CA MET A 1 -19.68 1.45 5.62
C MET A 1 -18.84 2.50 4.92
N LYS A 2 -18.05 3.24 5.69
CA LYS A 2 -17.18 4.30 5.18
C LYS A 2 -15.77 3.76 4.92
N VAL A 3 -15.33 3.85 3.67
CA VAL A 3 -14.04 3.31 3.24
C VAL A 3 -13.10 4.45 2.88
N LEU A 4 -11.93 4.49 3.52
CA LEU A 4 -10.82 5.36 3.14
C LEU A 4 -9.88 4.61 2.20
N LEU A 5 -9.74 5.08 0.97
CA LEU A 5 -8.85 4.52 -0.04
C LEU A 5 -7.61 5.39 -0.22
N LEU A 6 -6.43 4.85 0.05
CA LEU A 6 -5.17 5.55 -0.17
C LEU A 6 -4.66 5.32 -1.60
N GLY A 7 -4.33 6.42 -2.28
CA GLY A 7 -3.70 6.47 -3.59
C GLY A 7 -4.53 7.25 -4.64
N SER A 8 -3.95 7.39 -5.82
CA SER A 8 -4.46 8.24 -6.91
C SER A 8 -4.29 7.62 -8.29
N GLY A 9 -3.89 6.35 -8.38
CA GLY A 9 -3.64 5.67 -9.64
C GLY A 9 -4.89 5.01 -10.24
N GLY A 10 -4.71 4.37 -11.40
CA GLY A 10 -5.77 3.61 -12.06
C GLY A 10 -6.20 2.36 -11.28
N ARG A 11 -5.28 1.75 -10.52
CA ARG A 11 -5.60 0.63 -9.62
C ARG A 11 -6.57 1.07 -8.53
N GLU A 12 -6.31 2.21 -7.89
CA GLU A 12 -7.18 2.75 -6.86
C GLU A 12 -8.53 3.15 -7.45
N HIS A 13 -8.56 3.75 -8.65
CA HIS A 13 -9.82 3.98 -9.35
C HIS A 13 -10.63 2.69 -9.58
N ALA A 14 -10.00 1.61 -10.03
CA ALA A 14 -10.67 0.33 -10.24
C ALA A 14 -11.18 -0.30 -8.92
N ILE A 15 -10.41 -0.19 -7.83
CA ILE A 15 -10.82 -0.64 -6.50
C ILE A 15 -12.03 0.18 -6.02
N GLY A 16 -11.94 1.51 -6.07
CA GLY A 16 -13.03 2.42 -5.72
C GLY A 16 -14.29 2.11 -6.53
N TRP A 17 -14.16 1.99 -7.85
CA TRP A 17 -15.28 1.67 -8.75
C TRP A 17 -15.97 0.35 -8.37
N LYS A 18 -15.20 -0.64 -7.91
CA LYS A 18 -15.79 -1.91 -7.49
C LYS A 18 -16.46 -1.82 -6.12
N LEU A 19 -15.86 -1.09 -5.19
CA LEU A 19 -16.41 -0.88 -3.85
C LEU A 19 -17.76 -0.14 -3.89
N THR A 20 -17.86 0.92 -4.70
CA THR A 20 -19.08 1.75 -4.79
C THR A 20 -20.25 1.07 -5.50
N GLN A 21 -20.07 -0.12 -6.05
CA GLN A 21 -21.20 -0.94 -6.52
C GLN A 21 -22.01 -1.56 -5.38
N GLN A 22 -21.48 -1.57 -4.15
CA GLN A 22 -22.26 -1.95 -2.98
C GLN A 22 -23.04 -0.73 -2.48
N PRO A 23 -24.37 -0.85 -2.27
CA PRO A 23 -25.24 0.31 -2.01
C PRO A 23 -24.91 1.04 -0.70
N ASP A 24 -24.31 0.36 0.27
CA ASP A 24 -24.04 0.93 1.60
C ASP A 24 -22.58 1.40 1.77
N VAL A 25 -21.80 1.48 0.70
CA VAL A 25 -20.41 1.95 0.74
C VAL A 25 -20.32 3.43 0.44
N GLU A 26 -19.77 4.20 1.39
CA GLU A 26 -19.34 5.57 1.19
C GLU A 26 -17.82 5.57 0.99
N LEU A 27 -17.38 5.95 -0.21
CA LEU A 27 -15.96 5.99 -0.56
C LEU A 27 -15.39 7.39 -0.34
N VAL A 28 -14.24 7.45 0.32
CA VAL A 28 -13.39 8.64 0.37
C VAL A 28 -11.99 8.26 -0.05
N SER A 29 -11.39 9.01 -0.95
CA SER A 29 -10.05 8.72 -1.48
C SER A 29 -9.05 9.83 -1.17
N VAL A 30 -7.81 9.45 -0.85
CA VAL A 30 -6.72 10.40 -0.55
C VAL A 30 -5.40 9.96 -1.20
N PRO A 31 -4.68 10.81 -1.94
CA PRO A 31 -5.10 12.12 -2.42
C PRO A 31 -6.15 12.06 -3.55
N GLY A 32 -6.46 10.85 -4.07
CA GLY A 32 -7.44 10.65 -5.13
C GLY A 32 -7.05 11.26 -6.49
N ASN A 33 -7.98 11.21 -7.44
CA ASN A 33 -7.87 11.80 -8.78
C ASN A 33 -9.28 12.19 -9.29
N PRO A 34 -9.41 12.90 -10.43
CA PRO A 34 -10.72 13.29 -10.94
C PRO A 34 -11.70 12.14 -11.19
N GLY A 35 -11.24 10.97 -11.63
CA GLY A 35 -12.10 9.80 -11.78
C GLY A 35 -12.61 9.25 -10.44
N LEU A 36 -11.78 9.27 -9.40
CA LEU A 36 -12.20 8.92 -8.04
C LEU A 36 -13.21 9.92 -7.47
N ALA A 37 -13.15 11.19 -7.87
CA ALA A 37 -14.14 12.20 -7.47
C ALA A 37 -15.54 11.96 -8.08
N GLU A 38 -15.64 11.17 -9.15
CA GLU A 38 -16.93 10.70 -9.68
C GLU A 38 -17.53 9.56 -8.85
N LEU A 39 -16.72 8.91 -8.01
CA LEU A 39 -17.11 7.74 -7.21
C LEU A 39 -17.36 8.09 -5.74
N GLY A 40 -16.78 9.16 -5.21
CA GLY A 40 -16.90 9.55 -3.82
C GLY A 40 -16.11 10.81 -3.48
N GLU A 41 -16.03 11.14 -2.19
CA GLU A 41 -15.26 12.30 -1.74
C GLU A 41 -13.76 12.09 -1.99
N VAL A 42 -13.05 13.19 -2.31
CA VAL A 42 -11.60 13.19 -2.46
C VAL A 42 -11.00 14.28 -1.58
N ILE A 43 -10.02 13.92 -0.76
CA ILE A 43 -9.22 14.89 0.01
C ILE A 43 -7.87 15.03 -0.71
N PRO A 44 -7.63 16.13 -1.44
CA PRO A 44 -6.38 16.34 -2.17
C PRO A 44 -5.22 16.67 -1.23
N ASP A 45 -4.00 16.66 -1.77
CA ASP A 45 -2.77 17.17 -1.12
C ASP A 45 -2.41 16.52 0.22
N VAL A 46 -2.79 15.26 0.42
CA VAL A 46 -2.43 14.45 1.60
C VAL A 46 -1.15 13.66 1.32
N ASP A 47 -0.15 13.81 2.19
CA ASP A 47 1.01 12.90 2.23
C ASP A 47 0.59 11.56 2.85
N ILE A 48 0.21 10.62 1.98
CA ILE A 48 -0.22 9.28 2.39
C ILE A 48 0.91 8.44 2.98
N THR A 49 2.18 8.87 2.91
CA THR A 49 3.30 8.16 3.53
C THR A 49 3.52 8.55 5.00
N ASN A 50 2.79 9.54 5.51
CA ASN A 50 2.81 9.93 6.91
C ASN A 50 1.79 9.11 7.73
N PRO A 51 2.23 8.18 8.60
CA PRO A 51 1.33 7.27 9.32
C PRO A 51 0.36 8.00 10.26
N ASP A 52 0.84 9.02 10.98
CA ASP A 52 0.01 9.77 11.93
C ASP A 52 -1.05 10.61 11.23
N LEU A 53 -0.69 11.25 10.11
CA LEU A 53 -1.64 12.03 9.31
C LEU A 53 -2.77 11.15 8.77
N VAL A 54 -2.42 10.02 8.13
CA VAL A 54 -3.41 9.08 7.59
C VAL A 54 -4.31 8.53 8.69
N THR A 55 -3.73 8.16 9.83
CA THR A 55 -4.49 7.63 10.97
C THR A 55 -5.44 8.69 11.55
N GLY A 56 -4.99 9.95 11.64
CA GLY A 56 -5.82 11.07 12.05
C GLY A 56 -7.02 11.30 11.11
N ILE A 57 -6.81 11.19 9.80
CA ILE A 57 -7.88 11.27 8.79
C ILE A 57 -8.87 10.12 9.00
N ALA A 58 -8.38 8.87 9.07
CA ALA A 58 -9.22 7.68 9.22
C ALA A 58 -10.10 7.73 10.48
N ILE A 59 -9.54 8.13 11.63
CA ILE A 59 -10.29 8.28 12.88
C ILE A 59 -11.26 9.46 12.79
N GLY A 60 -10.79 10.63 12.34
CA GLY A 60 -11.57 11.86 12.31
C GLY A 60 -12.83 11.75 11.46
N MET A 61 -12.77 10.96 10.38
CA MET A 61 -13.92 10.72 9.51
C MET A 61 -14.79 9.53 9.91
N GLY A 62 -14.36 8.73 10.90
CA GLY A 62 -15.00 7.47 11.28
C GLY A 62 -14.91 6.39 10.20
N ALA A 63 -13.72 6.14 9.65
CA ALA A 63 -13.53 5.10 8.65
C ALA A 63 -13.75 3.70 9.26
N ASP A 64 -14.62 2.91 8.64
CA ASP A 64 -14.84 1.51 9.01
C ASP A 64 -13.75 0.59 8.44
N LEU A 65 -13.16 0.99 7.30
CA LEU A 65 -12.11 0.27 6.60
C LEU A 65 -11.16 1.24 5.92
N VAL A 66 -9.85 1.02 6.05
CA VAL A 66 -8.83 1.67 5.23
C VAL A 66 -8.25 0.68 4.22
N VAL A 67 -8.19 1.04 2.95
CA VAL A 67 -7.57 0.25 1.88
C VAL A 67 -6.34 0.98 1.39
N VAL A 68 -5.16 0.35 1.49
CA VAL A 68 -3.90 0.96 1.06
C VAL A 68 -3.52 0.44 -0.32
N GLY A 69 -3.63 1.30 -1.34
CA GLY A 69 -3.34 0.92 -2.73
C GLY A 69 -1.85 0.92 -3.09
N PRO A 70 -1.13 2.05 -2.95
CA PRO A 70 0.29 2.15 -3.28
C PRO A 70 1.23 1.45 -2.30
N GLU A 71 2.41 1.09 -2.78
CA GLU A 71 3.45 0.38 -2.01
C GLU A 71 4.23 1.28 -1.04
N ALA A 72 4.39 2.57 -1.37
CA ALA A 72 5.11 3.54 -0.54
C ALA A 72 4.53 3.70 0.89
N PRO A 73 3.21 3.91 1.09
CA PRO A 73 2.62 3.98 2.44
C PRO A 73 2.73 2.66 3.21
N LEU A 74 2.67 1.51 2.52
CA LEU A 74 2.89 0.20 3.14
C LEU A 74 4.31 0.10 3.71
N ALA A 75 5.32 0.48 2.92
CA ALA A 75 6.71 0.48 3.35
C ALA A 75 6.99 1.50 4.48
N ALA A 76 6.23 2.60 4.53
CA ALA A 76 6.34 3.64 5.55
C ALA A 76 5.68 3.28 6.90
N GLY A 77 5.01 2.13 7.01
CA GLY A 77 4.38 1.68 8.26
C GLY A 77 3.03 2.32 8.56
N VAL A 78 2.34 2.81 7.53
CA VAL A 78 0.99 3.38 7.69
C VAL A 78 0.00 2.35 8.22
N VAL A 79 0.10 1.10 7.73
CA VAL A 79 -0.77 0.01 8.20
C VAL A 79 -0.50 -0.32 9.67
N ASP A 80 0.76 -0.38 10.09
CA ASP A 80 1.15 -0.63 11.47
C ASP A 80 0.47 0.39 12.40
N ARG A 81 0.56 1.68 12.05
CA ARG A 81 -0.01 2.78 12.84
C ARG A 81 -1.53 2.76 12.90
N LEU A 82 -2.20 2.37 11.81
CA LEU A 82 -3.66 2.21 11.75
C LEU A 82 -4.14 1.05 12.62
N VAL A 83 -3.44 -0.09 12.57
CA VAL A 83 -3.75 -1.26 13.40
C VAL A 83 -3.52 -0.98 14.87
N GLU A 84 -2.44 -0.27 15.24
CA GLU A 84 -2.22 0.20 16.61
C GLU A 84 -3.35 1.11 17.13
N ALA A 85 -4.03 1.80 16.22
CA ALA A 85 -5.16 2.67 16.54
C ALA A 85 -6.53 1.96 16.46
N ASP A 86 -6.55 0.63 16.34
CA ASP A 86 -7.76 -0.19 16.19
C ASP A 86 -8.60 0.15 14.94
N VAL A 87 -7.94 0.62 13.87
CA VAL A 87 -8.58 0.89 12.58
C VAL A 87 -8.44 -0.33 11.67
N THR A 88 -9.58 -0.91 11.27
CA THR A 88 -9.60 -2.04 10.33
C THR A 88 -8.94 -1.63 9.01
N THR A 89 -7.90 -2.36 8.60
CA THR A 89 -7.05 -1.97 7.47
C THR A 89 -6.76 -3.15 6.55
N PHE A 90 -6.87 -2.92 5.24
CA PHE A 90 -6.45 -3.84 4.19
C PHE A 90 -5.13 -3.39 3.58
N GLY A 91 -4.08 -4.15 3.87
CA GLY A 91 -2.71 -3.94 3.42
C GLY A 91 -1.74 -4.67 4.37
N PRO A 92 -0.54 -5.06 3.93
CA PRO A 92 0.46 -5.62 4.83
C PRO A 92 1.06 -4.54 5.73
N ILE A 93 1.42 -4.91 6.96
CA ILE A 93 2.32 -4.12 7.81
C ILE A 93 3.70 -3.95 7.15
N ALA A 94 4.50 -2.98 7.57
CA ALA A 94 5.81 -2.66 7.00
C ALA A 94 6.72 -3.90 6.90
N ALA A 95 6.71 -4.76 7.93
CA ALA A 95 7.47 -6.01 7.92
C ALA A 95 7.06 -6.95 6.77
N GLY A 96 5.76 -7.02 6.45
CA GLY A 96 5.21 -7.78 5.33
C GLY A 96 5.43 -7.09 3.98
N ALA A 97 5.33 -5.76 3.93
CA ALA A 97 5.55 -4.95 2.73
C ALA A 97 6.97 -5.10 2.16
N ARG A 98 7.94 -5.52 2.99
CA ARG A 98 9.30 -5.86 2.54
C ARG A 98 9.34 -6.90 1.43
N LEU A 99 8.35 -7.79 1.35
CA LEU A 99 8.25 -8.79 0.29
C LEU A 99 8.16 -8.15 -1.10
N GLU A 100 7.57 -6.96 -1.20
CA GLU A 100 7.49 -6.19 -2.44
C GLU A 100 8.60 -5.12 -2.51
N ALA A 101 8.84 -4.41 -1.40
CA ALA A 101 9.77 -3.28 -1.36
C ALA A 101 11.26 -3.69 -1.48
N SER A 102 11.63 -4.91 -1.09
CA SER A 102 13.02 -5.40 -1.16
C SER A 102 13.14 -6.67 -1.98
N LYS A 103 13.62 -6.52 -3.23
CA LYS A 103 13.84 -7.65 -4.15
C LYS A 103 14.80 -8.70 -3.57
N ALA A 104 15.85 -8.26 -2.87
CA ALA A 104 16.80 -9.17 -2.22
C ALA A 104 16.11 -10.00 -1.12
N PHE A 105 15.32 -9.35 -0.26
CA PHE A 105 14.53 -10.04 0.76
C PHE A 105 13.53 -11.03 0.14
N ALA A 106 12.81 -10.60 -0.90
CA ALA A 106 11.85 -11.44 -1.60
C ALA A 106 12.50 -12.70 -2.19
N LYS A 107 13.68 -12.55 -2.82
CA LYS A 107 14.45 -13.67 -3.38
C LYS A 107 14.94 -14.64 -2.31
N ASP A 108 15.38 -14.13 -1.16
CA ASP A 108 15.77 -14.97 -0.03
C ASP A 108 14.58 -15.76 0.54
N VAL A 109 13.43 -15.09 0.75
CA VAL A 109 12.18 -15.74 1.20
C VAL A 109 11.73 -16.82 0.22
N MET A 110 11.69 -16.51 -1.09
CA MET A 110 11.31 -17.48 -2.12
C MET A 110 12.26 -18.69 -2.14
N ARG A 111 13.57 -18.48 -2.03
CA ARG A 111 14.56 -19.56 -2.00
C ARG A 111 14.36 -20.46 -0.78
N LYS A 112 14.21 -19.87 0.41
CA LYS A 112 14.00 -20.61 1.66
C LYS A 112 12.69 -21.40 1.66
N ALA A 113 11.65 -20.86 1.03
CA ALA A 113 10.33 -21.49 0.92
C ALA A 113 10.19 -22.45 -0.28
N GLY A 114 11.20 -22.58 -1.14
CA GLY A 114 11.13 -23.42 -2.34
C GLY A 114 10.19 -22.88 -3.43
N VAL A 115 9.90 -21.57 -3.43
CA VAL A 115 9.05 -20.92 -4.44
C VAL A 115 9.85 -20.75 -5.74
N PRO A 116 9.37 -21.28 -6.89
CA PRO A 116 10.06 -21.13 -8.16
C PRO A 116 10.16 -19.66 -8.58
N THR A 117 11.38 -19.20 -8.91
CA THR A 117 11.64 -17.85 -9.40
C THR A 117 12.92 -17.83 -10.25
N GLY A 118 13.11 -16.82 -11.09
CA GLY A 118 14.34 -16.66 -11.85
C GLY A 118 15.57 -16.56 -10.93
N GLY A 119 16.68 -17.18 -11.31
CA GLY A 119 17.95 -17.10 -10.58
C GLY A 119 18.35 -15.65 -10.32
N SER A 120 18.90 -15.37 -9.15
CA SER A 120 19.29 -14.00 -8.79
C SER A 120 20.42 -13.99 -7.76
N TRP A 121 21.30 -13.00 -7.91
CA TRP A 121 22.38 -12.69 -7.00
C TRP A 121 22.27 -11.22 -6.60
N THR A 122 22.65 -10.90 -5.36
CA THR A 122 22.60 -9.54 -4.81
C THR A 122 24.00 -9.10 -4.49
N PHE A 123 24.39 -7.92 -4.99
CA PHE A 123 25.71 -7.36 -4.84
C PHE A 123 25.59 -5.95 -4.27
N THR A 124 26.59 -5.52 -3.50
CA THR A 124 26.71 -4.15 -2.97
C THR A 124 27.94 -3.42 -3.51
N LYS A 125 28.76 -4.08 -4.33
CA LYS A 125 29.95 -3.52 -4.98
C LYS A 125 29.94 -3.87 -6.45
N LEU A 126 30.42 -2.94 -7.29
CA LEU A 126 30.49 -3.14 -8.74
C LEU A 126 31.45 -4.27 -9.11
N ASP A 127 32.59 -4.38 -8.43
CA ASP A 127 33.60 -5.42 -8.73
C ASP A 127 33.03 -6.84 -8.57
N ASP A 128 32.20 -7.08 -7.55
CA ASP A 128 31.56 -8.38 -7.34
C ASP A 128 30.55 -8.71 -8.45
N VAL A 129 29.92 -7.70 -9.05
CA VAL A 129 29.01 -7.87 -10.20
C VAL A 129 29.81 -8.29 -11.42
N VAL A 130 30.91 -7.60 -11.71
CA VAL A 130 31.77 -7.90 -12.88
C VAL A 130 32.31 -9.33 -12.76
N ALA A 131 32.84 -9.70 -11.60
CA ALA A 131 33.37 -11.05 -11.34
C ALA A 131 32.31 -12.17 -11.44
N HIS A 132 31.03 -11.86 -11.29
CA HIS A 132 29.95 -12.84 -11.44
C HIS A 132 29.45 -13.00 -12.88
N LEU A 133 29.67 -11.99 -13.73
CA LEU A 133 29.23 -11.99 -15.13
C LEU A 133 30.25 -12.62 -16.07
N GLU A 134 31.54 -12.61 -15.70
CA GLU A 134 32.63 -13.31 -16.41
C GLU A 134 32.61 -14.82 -16.16
#